data_AF-A0AAW9ZP95-F1
#
_entry.id   AF-A0AAW9ZP95-F1
#
_cell.length_a   1.000
_cell.length_b   1.000
_cell.length_c   1.000
_cell.angle_alpha   90.00
_cell.angle_beta   90.00
_cell.angle_gamma   90.00
#
_symmetry.space_group_name_H-M   'P 1'
#
loop_
_entity.id
_entity.type
_entity.pdbx_description
1 polymer ?
#
loop_
_entity_poly.entity_id
_entity_poly.type
_entity_poly.pdbx_seq_one_letter_code
_entity_poly.pdbx_strand_id
1 'polypeptide(L)'
;MLALTAAQAKDPVHSCPVKSTIKQMQKSDGRIEYQAKDSGATWHGESMRGNLSDLAGVRFLEAYLIEGDTRAVCDYVNEAVGIRMSLKLKSPAVPITGWKAEKQPGNGAAYPRCTNEPQDCKFRASSELRVANKT
;
A
#
# COMPACT_ATOMS: atom_id res chain seq x y z
N MET A 1 9.61 14.28 40.90
CA MET A 1 10.07 13.95 39.54
C MET A 1 9.08 12.96 38.95
N LEU A 2 8.21 13.38 38.02
CA LEU A 2 7.39 12.45 37.25
C LEU A 2 8.11 12.16 35.94
N ALA A 3 8.62 10.93 35.80
CA ALA A 3 9.04 10.41 34.51
C ALA A 3 7.77 10.04 33.72
N LEU A 4 7.39 10.85 32.74
CA LEU A 4 6.43 10.42 31.72
C LEU A 4 7.12 9.40 30.81
N THR A 5 6.82 8.12 31.02
CA THR A 5 7.15 7.07 30.05
C THR A 5 6.25 7.29 28.83
N ALA A 6 6.78 7.91 27.79
CA ALA A 6 6.10 7.90 26.49
C ALA A 6 6.14 6.47 25.95
N ALA A 7 4.99 5.78 25.97
CA ALA A 7 4.84 4.55 25.22
C ALA A 7 5.14 4.85 23.74
N GLN A 8 6.23 4.30 23.21
CA GLN A 8 6.51 4.33 21.79
C GLN A 8 5.40 3.51 21.12
N ALA A 9 4.43 4.21 20.53
CA ALA A 9 3.45 3.58 19.67
C ALA A 9 4.22 2.88 18.55
N LYS A 10 4.22 1.55 18.56
CA LYS A 10 4.83 0.74 17.50
C LYS A 10 4.14 1.13 16.19
N ASP A 11 4.92 1.53 15.19
CA ASP A 11 4.34 1.91 13.91
C ASP A 11 3.45 0.79 13.38
N PRO A 12 2.26 1.13 12.83
CA PRO A 12 1.35 0.14 12.30
C PRO A 12 2.03 -0.67 11.19
N VAL A 13 1.78 -1.98 11.21
CA VAL A 13 2.16 -2.88 10.11
C VAL A 13 1.02 -2.86 9.12
N HIS A 14 1.33 -2.53 7.87
CA HIS A 14 0.41 -2.51 6.75
C HIS A 14 0.61 -3.72 5.85
N SER A 15 -0.45 -4.10 5.12
CA SER A 15 -0.38 -5.06 4.01
C SER A 15 -1.28 -4.62 2.86
N CYS A 16 -1.14 -5.27 1.71
CA CYS A 16 -2.07 -5.03 0.61
C CYS A 16 -3.50 -5.42 1.01
N PRO A 17 -4.52 -4.67 0.56
CA PRO A 17 -5.90 -5.01 0.86
C PRO A 17 -6.29 -6.39 0.34
N VAL A 18 -6.85 -7.25 1.18
CA VAL A 18 -7.48 -8.47 0.65
C VAL A 18 -8.69 -8.06 -0.19
N LYS A 19 -8.88 -8.68 -1.36
CA LYS A 19 -9.93 -8.29 -2.33
C LYS A 19 -11.31 -8.11 -1.72
N SER A 20 -11.72 -9.00 -0.80
CA SER A 20 -13.01 -8.95 -0.11
C SER A 20 -13.19 -7.74 0.82
N THR A 21 -12.11 -7.03 1.14
CA THR A 21 -12.13 -5.80 1.96
C THR A 21 -12.21 -4.52 1.12
N ILE A 22 -11.99 -4.64 -0.19
CA ILE A 22 -12.05 -3.50 -1.12
C ILE A 22 -13.51 -3.19 -1.39
N LYS A 23 -13.90 -1.96 -1.09
CA LYS A 23 -15.19 -1.39 -1.47
C LYS A 23 -15.03 -0.59 -2.74
N GLN A 24 -16.02 -0.66 -3.61
CA GLN A 24 -16.06 0.09 -4.86
C GLN A 24 -17.31 0.97 -4.88
N MET A 25 -17.21 2.15 -5.46
CA MET A 25 -18.31 3.12 -5.57
C MET A 25 -18.28 3.76 -6.94
N GLN A 26 -19.44 3.79 -7.61
CA GLN A 26 -19.59 4.54 -8.85
C GLN A 26 -19.85 6.01 -8.53
N LYS A 27 -19.06 6.88 -9.15
CA LYS A 27 -19.17 8.33 -9.05
C LYS A 27 -20.11 8.86 -10.14
N SER A 28 -20.67 10.04 -9.92
CA SER A 28 -21.61 10.68 -10.86
C SER A 28 -20.98 11.01 -12.22
N ASP A 29 -19.65 11.14 -12.26
CA ASP A 29 -18.87 11.38 -13.48
C ASP A 29 -18.47 10.08 -14.22
N GLY A 30 -19.01 8.93 -13.79
CA GLY A 30 -18.77 7.62 -14.41
C GLY A 30 -17.51 6.91 -13.91
N ARG A 31 -16.68 7.54 -13.07
CA ARG A 31 -15.51 6.90 -12.48
C ARG A 31 -15.91 5.86 -11.43
N ILE A 32 -15.08 4.84 -11.26
CA ILE A 32 -15.17 3.91 -10.12
C ILE A 32 -14.04 4.23 -9.14
N GLU A 33 -14.41 4.55 -7.90
CA GLU A 33 -13.47 4.67 -6.78
C GLU A 33 -13.40 3.35 -6.02
N TYR A 34 -12.19 2.97 -5.61
CA TYR A 34 -11.91 1.80 -4.78
C TYR A 34 -11.29 2.25 -3.46
N GLN A 35 -11.77 1.71 -2.35
CA GLN A 35 -11.25 2.00 -1.01
C GLN A 35 -11.17 0.76 -0.15
N ALA A 36 -10.10 0.66 0.64
CA ALA A 36 -9.98 -0.36 1.69
C ALA A 36 -9.32 0.24 2.92
N LYS A 37 -9.66 -0.28 4.10
CA LYS A 37 -9.03 0.12 5.36
C LYS A 37 -8.11 -0.97 5.84
N ASP A 38 -6.91 -0.60 6.25
CA ASP A 38 -5.93 -1.51 6.82
C ASP A 38 -5.13 -0.80 7.91
N SER A 39 -5.12 -1.38 9.12
CA SER A 39 -4.26 -0.95 10.23
C SER A 39 -4.25 0.57 10.49
N GLY A 40 -5.44 1.18 10.45
CA GLY A 40 -5.65 2.62 10.66
C GLY A 40 -5.40 3.51 9.44
N ALA A 41 -4.97 2.95 8.32
CA ALA A 41 -4.75 3.63 7.05
C ALA A 41 -5.85 3.33 6.03
N THR A 42 -5.99 4.20 5.03
CA THR A 42 -6.95 4.03 3.92
C THR A 42 -6.20 3.91 2.60
N TRP A 43 -6.43 2.80 1.92
CA TRP A 43 -5.99 2.55 0.55
C TRP A 43 -6.99 3.15 -0.43
N HIS A 44 -6.49 3.73 -1.51
CA HIS A 44 -7.29 4.36 -2.55
C HIS A 44 -6.90 3.85 -3.94
N GLY A 45 -7.89 3.59 -4.78
CA GLY A 45 -7.74 3.32 -6.20
C GLY A 45 -8.84 4.03 -6.99
N GLU A 46 -8.59 4.27 -8.28
CA GLU A 46 -9.56 4.91 -9.18
C GLU A 46 -9.44 4.30 -10.58
N SER A 47 -10.58 4.10 -11.25
CA SER A 47 -10.62 3.73 -12.66
C SER A 47 -11.59 4.65 -13.42
N MET A 48 -11.08 5.33 -14.45
CA MET A 48 -11.85 6.23 -15.32
C MET A 48 -12.88 5.49 -16.20
N ARG A 49 -12.68 4.20 -16.42
CA ARG A 49 -13.49 3.36 -17.31
C ARG A 49 -13.90 2.03 -16.65
N GLY A 50 -13.84 1.97 -15.33
CA GLY A 50 -14.13 0.76 -14.58
C GLY A 50 -15.63 0.45 -14.55
N ASN A 51 -15.96 -0.80 -14.28
CA ASN A 51 -17.29 -1.28 -13.96
C ASN A 51 -17.31 -1.86 -12.54
N LEU A 52 -18.46 -1.80 -11.86
CA LEU A 52 -18.69 -2.48 -10.59
C LEU A 52 -18.51 -4.01 -10.67
N SER A 53 -18.50 -4.62 -11.86
CA SER A 53 -18.14 -6.03 -11.99
C SER A 53 -16.64 -6.31 -11.89
N ASP A 54 -15.79 -5.29 -12.09
CA ASP A 54 -14.35 -5.48 -12.30
C ASP A 54 -13.67 -6.10 -11.08
N LEU A 55 -14.02 -5.63 -9.89
CA LEU A 55 -13.40 -6.12 -8.65
C LEU A 55 -13.65 -7.63 -8.44
N ALA A 56 -14.77 -8.18 -8.91
CA ALA A 56 -15.05 -9.61 -8.74
C ALA A 56 -14.05 -10.47 -9.54
N GLY A 57 -13.70 -10.03 -10.75
CA GLY A 57 -12.89 -10.80 -11.70
C GLY A 57 -11.39 -10.62 -11.56
N VAL A 58 -10.90 -9.63 -10.82
CA VAL A 58 -9.45 -9.45 -10.63
C VAL A 58 -8.88 -10.39 -9.56
N ARG A 59 -7.59 -10.69 -9.73
CA ARG A 59 -6.74 -11.34 -8.73
C ARG A 59 -5.57 -10.43 -8.39
N PHE A 60 -5.01 -10.60 -7.19
CA PHE A 60 -3.76 -9.93 -6.85
C PHE A 60 -2.68 -10.31 -7.84
N LEU A 61 -1.96 -9.31 -8.35
CA LEU A 61 -0.81 -9.48 -9.22
C LEU A 61 0.46 -9.33 -8.40
N GLU A 62 0.60 -8.16 -7.77
CA GLU A 62 1.84 -7.76 -7.12
C GLU A 62 1.68 -6.48 -6.31
N ALA A 63 2.70 -6.19 -5.50
CA ALA A 63 2.84 -4.97 -4.76
C ALA A 63 4.24 -4.38 -4.88
N TYR A 64 4.30 -3.07 -4.73
CA TYR A 64 5.51 -2.27 -4.86
C TYR A 64 5.62 -1.27 -3.70
N LEU A 65 6.83 -1.11 -3.16
CA LEU A 65 7.16 0.04 -2.32
C LEU A 65 7.96 1.03 -3.15
N ILE A 66 7.42 2.23 -3.34
CA ILE A 66 8.05 3.28 -4.14
C ILE A 66 8.87 4.15 -3.18
N GLU A 67 10.19 3.94 -3.20
CA GLU A 67 11.15 4.73 -2.44
C GLU A 67 11.13 6.19 -2.92
N GLY A 68 11.25 7.15 -1.99
CA GLY A 68 11.13 8.60 -2.26
C GLY A 68 9.69 9.14 -2.26
N ASP A 69 8.73 8.40 -2.81
CA ASP A 69 7.32 8.85 -2.91
C ASP A 69 6.47 8.55 -1.67
N THR A 70 7.05 7.89 -0.66
CA THR A 70 6.34 7.45 0.56
C THR A 70 5.05 6.69 0.21
N ARG A 71 5.08 5.86 -0.83
CA ARG A 71 3.88 5.22 -1.39
C ARG A 71 4.05 3.72 -1.47
N ALA A 72 3.03 2.99 -1.04
CA ALA A 72 2.86 1.57 -1.33
C ALA A 72 1.77 1.40 -2.39
N VAL A 73 1.94 0.43 -3.28
CA VAL A 73 1.03 0.14 -4.39
C VAL A 73 0.74 -1.35 -4.43
N CYS A 74 -0.51 -1.73 -4.71
CA CYS A 74 -0.96 -3.10 -4.87
C CYS A 74 -1.82 -3.18 -6.14
N ASP A 75 -1.39 -4.00 -7.10
CA ASP A 75 -2.06 -4.18 -8.38
C ASP A 75 -2.89 -5.47 -8.38
N TYR A 76 -4.11 -5.35 -8.87
CA TYR A 76 -5.04 -6.45 -9.09
C TYR A 76 -5.43 -6.46 -10.56
N VAL A 77 -5.30 -7.59 -11.24
CA VAL A 77 -5.55 -7.67 -12.68
C VAL A 77 -6.37 -8.90 -13.06
N ASN A 78 -7.00 -8.80 -14.22
CA ASN A 78 -7.41 -9.94 -15.03
C ASN A 78 -7.06 -9.65 -16.51
N GLU A 79 -7.64 -10.40 -17.44
CA GLU A 79 -7.37 -10.23 -18.88
C GLU A 79 -7.91 -8.90 -19.46
N ALA A 80 -8.90 -8.28 -18.81
CA ALA A 80 -9.62 -7.12 -19.33
C ALA A 80 -9.31 -5.81 -18.59
N VAL A 81 -9.05 -5.87 -17.28
CA VAL A 81 -8.97 -4.70 -16.40
C VAL A 81 -7.86 -4.83 -15.36
N GLY A 82 -7.35 -3.67 -14.94
CA GLY A 82 -6.40 -3.54 -13.83
C GLY A 82 -6.90 -2.52 -12.81
N ILE A 83 -6.84 -2.88 -11.53
CA ILE A 83 -7.14 -2.03 -10.39
C ILE A 83 -5.85 -1.82 -9.60
N ARG A 84 -5.45 -0.56 -9.46
CA ARG A 84 -4.30 -0.17 -8.66
C ARG A 84 -4.76 0.47 -7.35
N MET A 85 -4.53 -0.21 -6.24
CA MET A 85 -4.69 0.35 -4.90
C MET A 85 -3.38 1.00 -4.48
N SER A 86 -3.46 2.18 -3.86
CA SER A 86 -2.30 2.89 -3.36
C SER A 86 -2.53 3.39 -1.93
N LEU A 87 -1.47 3.36 -1.14
CA LEU A 87 -1.43 3.94 0.19
C LEU A 87 -0.31 4.97 0.23
N LYS A 88 -0.66 6.21 0.60
CA LYS A 88 0.31 7.26 0.90
C LYS A 88 0.69 7.20 2.38
N LEU A 89 1.97 7.09 2.65
CA LEU A 89 2.57 7.06 3.98
C LEU A 89 3.13 8.44 4.33
N LYS A 90 3.48 8.61 5.60
CA LYS A 90 4.15 9.83 6.08
C LYS A 90 5.68 9.76 5.97
N SER A 91 6.22 8.56 5.79
CA SER A 91 7.65 8.28 5.69
C SER A 91 7.88 7.08 4.76
N PRO A 92 9.12 6.85 4.29
CA PRO A 92 9.44 5.73 3.42
C PRO A 92 8.95 4.38 3.96
N ALA A 93 8.45 3.52 3.09
CA ALA A 93 8.01 2.19 3.48
C ALA A 93 9.20 1.24 3.70
N VAL A 94 9.17 0.44 4.75
CA VAL A 94 10.16 -0.59 5.05
C VAL A 94 9.52 -1.97 4.91
N PRO A 95 10.02 -2.83 4.01
CA PRO A 95 9.61 -4.23 3.91
C PRO A 95 9.70 -4.99 5.23
N ILE A 96 8.75 -5.90 5.49
CA ILE A 96 8.80 -6.83 6.64
C ILE A 96 8.84 -8.29 6.16
N THR A 97 7.81 -8.75 5.43
CA THR A 97 7.73 -10.12 4.88
C THR A 97 7.16 -10.11 3.47
N GLY A 98 7.52 -11.11 2.66
CA GLY A 98 6.95 -11.31 1.31
C GLY A 98 7.64 -10.51 0.19
N TRP A 99 8.62 -9.66 0.50
CA TRP A 99 9.28 -8.79 -0.46
C TRP A 99 10.58 -9.37 -1.01
N LYS A 100 10.82 -9.16 -2.30
CA LYS A 100 12.09 -9.41 -3.00
C LYS A 100 12.57 -8.09 -3.64
N ALA A 101 13.88 -7.91 -3.72
CA ALA A 101 14.44 -6.79 -4.46
C ALA A 101 14.33 -7.09 -5.97
N GLU A 102 13.60 -6.26 -6.70
CA GLU A 102 13.44 -6.34 -8.16
C GLU A 102 14.19 -5.18 -8.80
N LYS A 103 14.92 -5.43 -9.89
CA LYS A 103 15.68 -4.38 -10.59
C LYS A 103 14.78 -3.70 -11.62
N GLN A 104 14.72 -2.37 -11.59
CA GLN A 104 14.08 -1.61 -12.65
C GLN A 104 14.85 -1.77 -13.97
N PRO A 105 14.16 -2.16 -15.05
CA PRO A 105 14.72 -2.10 -16.38
C PRO A 105 15.11 -0.65 -16.71
N GLY A 106 16.36 -0.41 -17.09
CA GLY A 106 16.83 0.89 -17.59
C GLY A 106 17.79 1.65 -16.67
N ASN A 107 17.56 1.69 -15.36
CA ASN A 107 18.44 2.40 -14.41
C ASN A 107 19.11 1.46 -13.37
N GLY A 108 18.70 0.20 -13.31
CA GLY A 108 19.25 -0.80 -12.38
C GLY A 108 18.88 -0.57 -10.91
N ALA A 109 18.07 0.45 -10.59
CA ALA A 109 17.59 0.71 -9.24
C ALA A 109 16.77 -0.48 -8.75
N ALA A 110 16.98 -0.92 -7.51
CA ALA A 110 16.21 -2.00 -6.92
C ALA A 110 15.03 -1.45 -6.13
N TYR A 111 13.85 -2.04 -6.30
CA TYR A 111 12.67 -1.71 -5.50
C TYR A 111 12.11 -2.97 -4.84
N PRO A 112 11.49 -2.86 -3.64
CA PRO A 112 10.79 -3.97 -3.04
C PRO A 112 9.54 -4.33 -3.85
N ARG A 113 9.48 -5.58 -4.31
CA ARG A 113 8.33 -6.19 -4.99
C ARG A 113 7.82 -7.39 -4.21
N CYS A 114 6.51 -7.52 -4.06
CA CYS A 114 5.88 -8.69 -3.44
C CYS A 114 4.84 -9.30 -4.39
N THR A 115 4.91 -10.61 -4.61
CA THR A 115 3.98 -11.36 -5.48
C THR A 115 3.28 -12.50 -4.76
N ASN A 116 3.38 -12.55 -3.42
CA ASN A 116 2.65 -13.50 -2.58
C ASN A 116 1.19 -13.06 -2.43
N GLU A 117 0.41 -13.69 -1.54
CA GLU A 117 -0.94 -13.22 -1.23
C GLU A 117 -0.94 -11.79 -0.64
N PRO A 118 -2.00 -10.98 -0.82
CA PRO A 118 -2.03 -9.58 -0.38
C PRO A 118 -1.64 -9.35 1.08
N GLN A 119 -2.14 -10.21 1.98
CA GLN A 119 -1.88 -10.15 3.42
C GLN A 119 -0.43 -10.48 3.81
N ASP A 120 0.34 -11.10 2.93
CA ASP A 120 1.72 -11.50 3.17
C ASP A 120 2.72 -10.41 2.79
N CYS A 121 2.31 -9.45 1.96
CA CYS A 121 3.09 -8.27 1.56
C CYS A 121 3.12 -7.23 2.68
N LYS A 122 3.74 -7.58 3.82
CA LYS A 122 3.73 -6.75 5.04
C LYS A 122 4.86 -5.73 5.02
N PHE A 123 4.56 -4.49 5.38
CA PHE A 123 5.51 -3.40 5.49
C PHE A 123 5.10 -2.45 6.62
N ARG A 124 5.96 -1.50 6.96
CA ARG A 124 5.63 -0.41 7.89
C ARG A 124 6.19 0.90 7.36
N ALA A 125 5.64 2.02 7.81
CA ALA A 125 6.30 3.30 7.64
C ALA A 125 7.63 3.27 8.42
N SER A 126 8.70 3.85 7.87
CA SER A 126 9.94 4.00 8.64
C SER A 126 9.64 4.91 9.82
N SER A 127 10.02 4.48 11.02
CA SER A 127 10.18 5.41 12.12
C SER A 127 11.34 6.31 11.74
N GLU A 128 11.09 7.46 11.14
CA GLU A 128 12.05 8.55 11.30
C GLU A 128 12.21 8.69 12.80
N LEU A 129 13.42 8.36 13.28
CA LEU A 129 13.85 8.67 14.63
C LEU A 129 13.31 10.06 14.93
N ARG A 130 12.33 10.16 15.83
CA ARG A 130 12.05 11.40 16.55
C ARG A 130 13.25 11.66 17.46
N VAL A 131 14.44 11.82 16.88
CA VAL A 131 15.54 12.53 17.51
C VAL A 131 15.12 13.98 17.39
N ALA A 132 14.19 14.35 18.26
CA ALA A 132 14.16 15.72 18.74
C ALA A 132 15.56 15.95 19.30
N ASN A 133 16.38 16.64 18.51
CA ASN A 133 17.61 17.26 18.97
C ASN A 133 17.20 18.16 20.14
N LYS A 134 17.28 17.64 21.37
CA LYS A 134 17.33 18.48 22.56
C LYS A 134 18.77 18.92 22.68
N THR A 135 18.97 20.14 22.23
CA THR A 135 20.11 21.01 22.52
C THR A 135 20.35 21.10 24.02
#